data_AF-A0A914N3I1-F1
#
_entry.id   AF-A0A914N3I1-F1
#
_cell.length_a   1.000
_cell.length_b   1.000
_cell.length_c   1.000
_cell.angle_alpha   90.00
_cell.angle_beta   90.00
_cell.angle_gamma   90.00
#
_symmetry.space_group_name_H-M   'P 1'
#
loop_
_entity.id
_entity.type
_entity.pdbx_description
1 polymer ?
#
loop_
_entity_poly.entity_id
_entity_poly.type
_entity_poly.pdbx_seq_one_letter_code
_entity_poly.pdbx_strand_id
1 'polypeptide(L)'
;MVSAWGGYVFIINLIPLHVLVLVISGNYTNKIYIAYTTFYILGQLMAMQVPFVGFQPVKTSEHMAAFGIFGLLQVCFSPLFKK
;
A
#
# COMPACT_ATOMS: atom_id res chain seq x y z
N MET A 1 -4.87 -7.76 -12.50
CA MET A 1 -5.98 -6.79 -12.39
C MET A 1 -5.70 -5.52 -13.19
N VAL A 2 -4.59 -4.83 -12.93
CA VAL A 2 -4.22 -3.56 -13.60
C VAL A 2 -4.25 -3.64 -15.13
N SER A 3 -3.82 -4.77 -15.72
CA SER A 3 -3.84 -4.99 -17.16
C SER A 3 -5.22 -5.30 -17.76
N ALA A 4 -6.21 -5.64 -16.93
CA ALA A 4 -7.51 -6.14 -17.38
C ALA A 4 -8.65 -5.13 -17.15
N TRP A 5 -8.56 -4.30 -16.10
CA TRP A 5 -9.62 -3.35 -15.74
C TRP A 5 -9.08 -2.16 -14.95
N GLY A 6 -9.60 -0.95 -15.25
CA GLY A 6 -9.22 0.30 -14.58
C GLY A 6 -9.62 0.40 -13.09
N GLY A 7 -10.44 -0.52 -12.59
CA GLY A 7 -10.81 -0.58 -11.17
C GLY A 7 -9.68 -1.01 -10.23
N TYR A 8 -8.43 -1.11 -10.68
CA TYR A 8 -7.28 -1.33 -9.80
C TYR A 8 -7.09 -0.19 -8.80
N VAL A 9 -7.53 1.03 -9.13
CA VAL A 9 -7.54 2.20 -8.24
C VAL A 9 -8.41 1.98 -7.00
N PHE A 10 -9.47 1.17 -7.12
CA PHE A 10 -10.28 0.81 -5.97
C PHE A 10 -9.52 -0.12 -5.01
N ILE A 11 -8.86 -1.15 -5.55
CA ILE A 11 -8.11 -2.14 -4.76
C ILE A 11 -6.94 -1.49 -4.03
N ILE A 12 -6.19 -0.62 -4.70
CA ILE A 12 -5.03 0.04 -4.12
C ILE A 12 -5.42 1.02 -2.99
N ASN A 13 -6.67 1.45 -2.89
CA ASN A 13 -7.17 2.29 -1.80
C ASN A 13 -7.85 1.47 -0.68
N LEU A 14 -8.53 0.37 -1.03
CA LEU A 14 -9.25 -0.46 -0.05
C LEU A 14 -8.30 -1.28 0.82
N ILE A 15 -7.23 -1.86 0.24
CA ILE A 15 -6.25 -2.65 1.01
C ILE A 15 -5.56 -1.79 2.07
N PRO A 16 -5.03 -0.59 1.76
CA PRO A 16 -4.48 0.28 2.78
C PRO A 16 -5.51 0.68 3.84
N LEU A 17 -6.76 1.02 3.44
CA LEU A 17 -7.82 1.36 4.38
C LEU A 17 -8.06 0.23 5.38
N HIS A 18 -8.11 -1.02 4.92
CA HIS A 18 -8.22 -2.19 5.79
C HIS A 18 -7.04 -2.28 6.80
N VAL A 19 -5.81 -2.05 6.33
CA VAL A 19 -4.63 -2.06 7.21
C VAL A 19 -4.67 -0.91 8.22
N LEU A 20 -5.14 0.28 7.81
CA LEU A 20 -5.33 1.42 8.70
C LEU A 20 -6.32 1.08 9.83
N VAL A 21 -7.46 0.48 9.49
CA VAL A 21 -8.47 0.04 10.49
C VAL A 21 -7.88 -0.98 11.46
N LEU A 22 -7.07 -1.94 10.97
CA LEU A 22 -6.40 -2.92 11.83
C LEU A 22 -5.39 -2.26 12.79
N VAL A 23 -4.64 -1.27 12.32
CA VAL A 23 -3.69 -0.50 13.15
C VAL A 23 -4.44 0.31 14.20
N ILE A 24 -5.52 1.02 13.85
CA ILE A 24 -6.34 1.79 14.81
C ILE A 24 -7.01 0.86 15.84
N SER A 25 -7.47 -0.31 15.42
CA SER A 25 -8.06 -1.30 16.31
C SER A 25 -7.06 -1.95 17.27
N GLY A 26 -5.76 -1.61 17.19
CA GLY A 26 -4.70 -2.18 18.03
C GLY A 26 -4.26 -3.59 17.65
N ASN A 27 -4.81 -4.16 16.58
CA ASN A 27 -4.52 -5.52 16.12
C ASN A 27 -3.32 -5.56 15.14
N TYR A 28 -2.27 -4.79 15.44
CA TYR A 28 -1.07 -4.78 14.62
C TYR A 28 -0.22 -6.02 14.90
N THR A 29 0.13 -6.75 13.84
CA THR A 29 1.03 -7.91 13.92
C THR A 29 2.12 -7.81 12.85
N ASN A 30 3.28 -8.41 13.12
CA ASN A 30 4.39 -8.43 12.16
C ASN A 30 3.99 -9.06 10.80
N LYS A 31 2.98 -9.93 10.78
CA LYS A 31 2.45 -10.54 9.56
C LYS A 31 1.80 -9.52 8.63
N ILE A 32 1.04 -8.58 9.19
CA ILE A 32 0.38 -7.51 8.42
C ILE A 32 1.42 -6.59 7.79
N TYR A 33 2.48 -6.26 8.55
CA TYR A 33 3.60 -5.48 8.03
C TYR A 33 4.27 -6.15 6.83
N ILE A 34 4.66 -7.42 6.95
CA ILE A 34 5.30 -8.16 5.85
C ILE A 34 4.36 -8.28 4.65
N ALA A 35 3.08 -8.60 4.87
CA ALA A 35 2.11 -8.73 3.80
C ALA A 35 1.87 -7.41 3.03
N TYR A 36 1.67 -6.30 3.76
CA TYR A 36 1.39 -5.02 3.12
C TYR A 36 2.61 -4.43 2.41
N THR A 37 3.79 -4.51 3.02
CA THR A 37 5.01 -3.97 2.42
C THR A 37 5.41 -4.72 1.15
N THR A 38 5.32 -6.05 1.15
CA THR A 38 5.58 -6.86 -0.06
C THR A 38 4.53 -6.60 -1.14
N PHE A 39 3.25 -6.51 -0.78
CA PHE A 39 2.16 -6.18 -1.70
C PHE A 39 2.37 -4.81 -2.36
N TYR A 40 2.67 -3.77 -1.58
CA TYR A 40 2.83 -2.41 -2.09
C TYR A 40 4.02 -2.31 -3.05
N ILE A 41 5.20 -2.82 -2.67
CA ILE A 41 6.41 -2.70 -3.50
C ILE A 41 6.25 -3.49 -4.80
N LEU A 42 5.85 -4.77 -4.73
CA LEU A 42 5.71 -5.60 -5.92
C LEU A 42 4.55 -5.13 -6.80
N GLY A 43 3.40 -4.81 -6.19
CA GLY A 43 2.22 -4.35 -6.90
C GLY A 43 2.48 -3.04 -7.66
N GLN A 44 3.18 -2.10 -7.04
CA GLN A 44 3.51 -0.82 -7.66
C GLN A 44 4.50 -1.00 -8.83
N LEU A 45 5.56 -1.79 -8.65
CA LEU A 45 6.54 -2.06 -9.72
C LEU A 45 5.91 -2.77 -10.92
N MET A 46 5.05 -3.76 -10.67
CA MET A 46 4.34 -4.48 -11.72
C MET A 46 3.29 -3.61 -12.42
N ALA A 47 2.62 -2.70 -11.69
CA ALA A 47 1.66 -1.78 -12.28
C ALA A 47 2.32 -0.80 -13.27
N MET A 48 3.54 -0.33 -12.97
CA MET A 48 4.31 0.55 -13.87
C MET A 48 4.71 -0.12 -15.18
N GLN A 49 4.76 -1.46 -15.25
CA GLN A 49 5.08 -2.19 -16.48
C GLN A 49 3.95 -2.12 -17.52
N VAL A 50 2.74 -1.73 -17.13
CA VAL A 50 1.61 -1.61 -18.06
C VAL A 50 1.70 -0.25 -18.76
N PRO A 51 1.84 -0.19 -20.10
CA PRO A 51 2.10 1.06 -20.83
C PRO A 51 0.96 2.08 -20.69
N PHE A 52 -0.27 1.63 -20.46
CA PHE A 52 -1.42 2.49 -20.19
C PHE A 52 -1.31 3.23 -18.84
N VAL A 53 -0.67 2.61 -17.84
CA VAL A 53 -0.55 3.14 -16.48
C VAL A 53 0.73 3.95 -16.31
N GLY A 54 1.86 3.46 -16.85
CA GLY A 54 3.15 4.14 -16.82
C GLY A 54 3.48 4.70 -15.42
N PHE A 55 3.62 6.03 -15.33
CA PHE A 55 3.96 6.73 -14.08
C PHE A 55 2.75 7.36 -13.35
N GLN A 56 1.52 7.04 -13.74
CA GLN A 56 0.33 7.51 -13.02
C GLN A 56 0.35 7.18 -11.53
N PRO A 57 0.83 6.00 -11.08
CA PRO A 57 0.84 5.65 -9.66
C PRO A 57 1.75 6.53 -8.78
N VAL A 58 2.61 7.37 -9.37
CA VAL A 58 3.47 8.34 -8.65
C VAL A 58 2.94 9.76 -8.78
N LYS A 59 2.39 10.11 -9.94
CA LYS A 59 1.98 11.49 -10.26
C LYS A 59 0.56 11.83 -9.81
N THR A 60 -0.29 10.82 -9.62
CA THR A 60 -1.70 11.03 -9.30
C THR A 60 -1.96 10.86 -7.81
N SER A 61 -2.92 11.62 -7.30
CA SER A 61 -3.35 11.57 -5.89
C SER A 61 -4.05 10.26 -5.52
N GLU A 62 -4.51 9.51 -6.52
CA GLU A 62 -5.29 8.27 -6.38
C GLU A 62 -4.52 7.15 -5.66
N HIS A 63 -3.19 7.21 -5.67
CA HIS A 63 -2.30 6.20 -5.07
C HIS A 63 -1.63 6.70 -3.78
N MET A 64 -1.89 7.94 -3.36
CA MET A 64 -1.23 8.56 -2.21
C MET A 64 -1.61 7.91 -0.88
N ALA A 65 -2.84 7.37 -0.76
CA ALA A 65 -3.24 6.66 0.45
C ALA A 65 -2.36 5.42 0.69
N ALA A 66 -2.05 4.67 -0.36
CA ALA A 66 -1.19 3.49 -0.27
C ALA A 66 0.24 3.86 0.15
N PHE A 67 0.78 4.97 -0.39
CA PHE A 67 2.09 5.49 0.00
C PHE A 67 2.11 5.98 1.45
N GLY A 68 1.08 6.71 1.89
CA GLY A 68 0.97 7.21 3.26
C GLY A 68 0.93 6.08 4.30
N ILE A 69 0.16 5.02 4.03
CA ILE A 69 0.06 3.87 4.93
C ILE A 69 1.32 3.01 4.90
N PHE A 70 2.00 2.94 3.76
CA PHE A 70 3.34 2.34 3.70
C PHE A 70 4.32 3.09 4.62
N GLY A 71 4.37 4.43 4.54
CA GLY A 71 5.19 5.25 5.43
C GLY A 71 4.84 5.06 6.91
N LEU A 72 3.54 5.04 7.25
CA LEU A 72 3.07 4.83 8.63
C LEU A 72 3.53 3.48 9.18
N LEU A 73 3.39 2.41 8.41
CA LEU A 73 3.81 1.07 8.83
C LEU A 73 5.33 0.95 9.02
N GLN A 74 6.12 1.63 8.19
CA GLN A 74 7.58 1.69 8.36
C GLN A 74 7.96 2.36 9.69
N VAL A 75 7.29 3.47 10.04
CA VAL A 75 7.50 4.16 11.32
C VAL A 75 7.07 3.29 12.50
N CYS A 76 5.93 2.61 12.40
CA CYS A 76 5.39 1.75 13.45
C CYS A 76 6.26 0.48 13.69
N PHE A 77 6.88 -0.05 12.63
CA PHE A 77 7.81 -1.17 12.73
C PHE A 77 9.21 -0.77 13.22
N SER A 78 9.62 0.49 12.99
CA SER A 78 10.95 0.99 13.37
C SER A 78 11.25 0.72 14.86
N PRO A 79 12.47 0.24 15.20
CA PRO A 79 12.85 -0.08 16.57
C PRO A 79 12.78 1.11 17.54
N LEU A 80 12.59 2.35 17.04
CA LEU A 80 12.44 3.55 17.86
C LEU A 80 11.23 3.51 18.82
N PHE A 81 10.19 2.72 18.52
CA PHE A 81 8.97 2.58 19.34
C PHE A 81 8.85 1.24 20.08
N LYS A 82 9.78 0.30 19.89
CA LYS A 82 9.92 -0.88 20.75
C LYS A 82 10.78 -0.51 21.96
N LYS A 83 10.19 0.17 22.95
CA LYS A 83 10.71 0.21 24.33
C LYS A 83 9.78 -0.58 25.23
#